data_AF-A0A1D6GGZ6-F1
#
_entry.id   AF-A0A1D6GGZ6-F1
#
_cell.length_a   1.000
_cell.length_b   1.000
_cell.length_c   1.000
_cell.angle_alpha   90.00
_cell.angle_beta   90.00
_cell.angle_gamma   90.00
#
_symmetry.space_group_name_H-M   'P 1'
#
loop_
_entity.id
_entity.type
_entity.pdbx_description
1 polymer ?
#
loop_
_entity_poly.entity_id
_entity_poly.type
_entity_poly.pdbx_seq_one_letter_code
_entity_poly.pdbx_strand_id
1 'polypeptide(L)'
;MAVGANKKASNVGHIKDGATVSKVEDVHVDRSVGVKKPRYSADEGPSLTELSGYNAKRHEFDPEYDNDAEQALAEMEFKETDSETDRELKLRVLRIYLSRLDERKRRKEFILERNLLFPNPLEKDLTSEDRELYHRYKVFMRFLSKEEHEALVRSVIEERKIRRRIQELQECRSAGCRTLAEAKIHIEQKRKKEYELNAQKAKDSSQLNANNKSVQKMNRPMKIESDGNLDPKKGGAGLDSPKTTGPTSVKQWDDWDIVGLPGAELLSASEKLLCCQNRLLPSHYLRMQEVLMQEIFKGSVLKKEDAHVLFKVDPTKVDSVYDMVSKKLGNHEEAPTV
;
A
#
# COMPACT_ATOMS: atom_id res chain seq x y z
N MET A 1 -15.69 -51.00 75.62
CA MET A 1 -14.79 -51.85 74.83
C MET A 1 -13.96 -50.93 73.95
N ALA A 2 -12.76 -50.55 74.40
CA ALA A 2 -11.47 -51.17 74.05
C ALA A 2 -11.11 -50.94 72.55
N VAL A 3 -10.28 -49.95 72.22
CA VAL A 3 -8.81 -50.04 71.93
C VAL A 3 -8.57 -50.55 70.49
N GLY A 4 -7.74 -49.96 69.63
CA GLY A 4 -6.63 -49.06 69.91
C GLY A 4 -5.96 -48.42 68.69
N ALA A 5 -4.90 -47.69 69.02
CA ALA A 5 -4.04 -46.89 68.18
C ALA A 5 -2.75 -47.64 67.77
N ASN A 6 -2.09 -47.18 66.70
CA ASN A 6 -0.61 -47.14 66.54
C ASN A 6 -0.28 -46.22 65.34
N LYS A 7 0.34 -45.03 65.53
CA LYS A 7 1.78 -44.68 65.75
C LYS A 7 2.69 -44.86 64.52
N LYS A 8 3.14 -43.73 63.93
CA LYS A 8 4.53 -43.16 63.78
C LYS A 8 5.50 -44.00 62.89
N ALA A 9 6.39 -43.46 62.05
CA ALA A 9 7.29 -42.29 62.07
C ALA A 9 7.73 -41.94 60.61
N SER A 10 7.88 -40.66 60.20
CA SER A 10 9.12 -39.85 60.15
C SER A 10 10.38 -40.53 59.58
N ASN A 11 10.90 -40.01 58.45
CA ASN A 11 12.35 -39.78 58.32
C ASN A 11 12.68 -38.64 57.34
N VAL A 12 13.49 -37.69 57.82
CA VAL A 12 14.12 -36.60 57.07
C VAL A 12 15.53 -37.06 56.67
N GLY A 13 15.95 -36.76 55.44
CA GLY A 13 17.32 -36.96 54.95
C GLY A 13 17.80 -35.71 54.19
N HIS A 14 19.00 -35.26 54.54
CA HIS A 14 19.61 -33.94 54.30
C HIS A 14 20.47 -33.90 53.02
N ILE A 15 20.54 -32.72 52.37
CA ILE A 15 21.71 -32.05 51.71
C ILE A 15 22.58 -32.85 50.70
N LYS A 16 22.79 -32.32 49.47
CA LYS A 16 24.03 -31.59 49.03
C LYS A 16 24.04 -31.20 47.55
N ASP A 17 24.55 -29.99 47.30
CA ASP A 17 24.94 -29.40 46.01
C ASP A 17 26.00 -30.22 45.24
N GLY A 18 26.04 -30.04 43.92
CA GLY A 18 27.15 -30.50 43.08
C GLY A 18 26.97 -30.17 41.59
N ALA A 19 27.55 -29.05 41.16
CA ALA A 19 27.81 -28.76 39.76
C ALA A 19 28.98 -29.62 39.24
N THR A 20 28.87 -30.17 38.02
CA THR A 20 30.05 -30.65 37.27
C THR A 20 29.88 -30.45 35.77
N VAL A 21 30.78 -29.62 35.24
CA VAL A 21 31.11 -29.41 33.83
C VAL A 21 31.86 -30.63 33.28
N SER A 22 31.65 -30.99 32.01
CA SER A 22 32.61 -31.80 31.25
C SER A 22 32.68 -31.34 29.78
N LYS A 23 33.69 -30.49 29.55
CA LYS A 23 34.52 -30.29 28.35
C LYS A 23 35.20 -31.64 27.99
N VAL A 24 35.65 -32.03 26.79
CA VAL A 24 35.90 -31.50 25.43
C VAL A 24 35.95 -32.77 24.54
N GLU A 25 35.65 -32.69 23.24
CA GLU A 25 36.58 -33.26 22.25
C GLU A 25 36.44 -32.57 20.90
N ASP A 26 37.60 -32.22 20.37
CA ASP A 26 37.89 -31.37 19.23
C ASP A 26 38.12 -32.28 18.01
N VAL A 27 37.41 -32.04 16.91
CA VAL A 27 37.74 -32.67 15.62
C VAL A 27 37.90 -31.56 14.60
N HIS A 28 39.15 -31.17 14.43
CA HIS A 28 39.63 -30.34 13.35
C HIS A 28 39.68 -31.19 12.07
N VAL A 29 38.83 -30.87 11.08
CA VAL A 29 39.10 -31.22 9.67
C VAL A 29 38.94 -29.96 8.84
N ASP A 30 40.06 -29.64 8.20
CA ASP A 30 40.36 -28.48 7.38
C ASP A 30 39.69 -28.56 5.98
N ARG A 31 39.62 -27.40 5.32
CA ARG A 31 39.32 -27.12 3.89
C ARG A 31 37.87 -27.12 3.34
N SER A 32 37.38 -25.89 3.20
CA SER A 32 36.89 -25.25 1.96
C SER A 32 36.01 -26.02 0.96
N VAL A 33 34.70 -25.81 1.01
CA VAL A 33 33.81 -25.85 -0.18
C VAL A 33 32.78 -24.73 -0.08
N GLY A 34 32.74 -23.86 -1.09
CA GLY A 34 31.89 -22.68 -1.15
C GLY A 34 30.40 -23.00 -1.05
N VAL A 35 29.78 -22.54 0.04
CA VAL A 35 28.33 -22.52 0.20
C VAL A 35 27.77 -21.43 -0.73
N LYS A 36 27.11 -21.87 -1.79
CA LYS A 36 26.33 -20.99 -2.67
C LYS A 36 25.29 -20.27 -1.80
N LYS A 37 25.33 -18.93 -1.79
CA LYS A 37 24.27 -18.09 -1.22
C LYS A 37 22.90 -18.59 -1.72
N PRO A 38 21.88 -18.72 -0.87
CA PRO A 38 20.52 -18.99 -1.32
C PRO A 38 20.16 -17.96 -2.38
N ARG A 39 19.79 -18.43 -3.58
CA ARG A 39 19.27 -17.55 -4.62
C ARG A 39 17.94 -17.00 -4.11
N TYR A 40 17.87 -15.70 -3.89
CA TYR A 40 16.62 -14.97 -3.75
C TYR A 40 15.80 -15.24 -5.02
N SER A 41 14.58 -15.74 -4.83
CA SER A 41 13.57 -15.83 -5.88
C SER A 41 13.30 -14.43 -6.43
N ALA A 42 13.62 -14.21 -7.70
CA ALA A 42 13.64 -12.90 -8.36
C ALA A 42 12.24 -12.30 -8.64
N ASP A 43 11.21 -12.70 -7.89
CA ASP A 43 9.81 -12.32 -8.14
C ASP A 43 9.15 -11.56 -6.97
N GLU A 44 9.81 -11.46 -5.81
CA GLU A 44 9.39 -10.55 -4.75
C GLU A 44 10.31 -9.34 -4.77
N GLY A 45 9.73 -8.15 -5.00
CA GLY A 45 10.44 -6.89 -4.79
C GLY A 45 11.02 -6.80 -3.36
N PRO A 46 11.90 -5.83 -3.10
CA PRO A 46 12.55 -5.69 -1.80
C PRO A 46 11.50 -5.69 -0.68
N SER A 47 11.75 -6.51 0.35
CA SER A 47 10.81 -6.67 1.44
C SER A 47 10.58 -5.33 2.16
N LEU A 48 9.40 -5.13 2.74
CA LEU A 48 9.10 -3.89 3.48
C LEU A 48 10.12 -3.63 4.59
N THR A 49 10.68 -4.68 5.18
CA THR A 49 11.77 -4.61 6.18
C THR A 49 13.10 -4.14 5.58
N GLU A 50 13.45 -4.58 4.37
CA GLU A 50 14.65 -4.11 3.66
C GLU A 50 14.50 -2.65 3.21
N LEU A 51 13.29 -2.25 2.84
CA LEU A 51 12.98 -0.86 2.46
C LEU A 51 12.92 0.09 3.67
N SER A 52 12.59 -0.40 4.86
CA SER A 52 12.43 0.44 6.05
C SER A 52 13.75 0.78 6.76
N GLY A 53 14.87 0.17 6.37
CA GLY A 53 16.15 0.34 7.07
C GLY A 53 16.14 -0.20 8.50
N TYR A 54 15.25 -1.14 8.83
CA TYR A 54 15.14 -1.66 10.20
C TYR A 54 16.21 -2.72 10.48
N ASN A 55 17.01 -2.50 11.52
CA ASN A 55 18.01 -3.44 11.97
C ASN A 55 17.48 -4.30 13.12
N ALA A 56 17.07 -5.54 12.81
CA ALA A 56 16.50 -6.46 13.78
C ALA A 56 17.46 -6.82 14.94
N LYS A 57 18.79 -6.79 14.72
CA LYS A 57 19.77 -7.10 15.79
C LYS A 57 19.96 -5.94 16.75
N ARG A 58 19.77 -4.70 16.28
CA ARG A 58 19.93 -3.48 17.06
C ARG A 58 18.61 -2.90 17.56
N HIS A 59 17.47 -3.39 17.07
CA HIS A 59 16.13 -2.88 17.37
C HIS A 59 15.99 -1.37 17.09
N GLU A 60 16.54 -0.94 15.96
CA GLU A 60 16.58 0.47 15.54
C GLU A 60 16.28 0.60 14.03
N PHE A 61 15.93 1.82 13.63
CA PHE A 61 15.78 2.19 12.23
C PHE A 61 16.99 3.00 11.78
N ASP A 62 17.40 2.83 10.54
CA ASP A 62 18.44 3.62 9.89
C ASP A 62 17.93 4.10 8.52
N PRO A 63 17.51 5.37 8.37
CA PRO A 63 17.52 6.44 9.37
C PRO A 63 16.38 6.36 10.40
N GLU A 64 16.59 6.92 11.61
CA GLU A 64 15.53 7.03 12.62
C GLU A 64 14.48 8.10 12.25
N TYR A 65 13.29 8.02 12.85
CA TYR A 65 12.32 9.11 12.76
C TYR A 65 12.94 10.38 13.35
N ASP A 66 12.92 11.45 12.57
CA ASP A 66 13.41 12.76 12.98
C ASP A 66 14.91 12.74 13.35
N ASN A 67 15.72 12.24 12.41
CA ASN A 67 17.16 12.02 12.56
C ASN A 67 17.98 13.31 12.79
N ASP A 68 17.43 14.47 12.45
CA ASP A 68 18.10 15.76 12.61
C ASP A 68 17.78 16.42 13.97
N ALA A 69 17.11 15.71 14.89
CA ALA A 69 16.72 16.28 16.18
C ALA A 69 17.92 16.71 17.03
N GLU A 70 19.02 15.97 16.92
CA GLU A 70 20.28 16.16 17.61
C GLU A 70 21.06 17.36 17.04
N GLN A 71 20.80 17.79 15.80
CA GLN A 71 21.50 18.91 15.17
C GLN A 71 21.31 20.23 15.92
N ALA A 72 20.11 20.45 16.47
CA ALA A 72 19.80 21.64 17.28
C ALA A 72 20.54 21.68 18.63
N LEU A 73 21.08 20.55 19.07
CA LEU A 73 21.85 20.42 20.29
C LEU A 73 23.36 20.33 20.05
N ALA A 74 23.80 20.08 18.81
CA ALA A 74 25.19 19.80 18.47
C ALA A 74 26.16 20.90 18.94
N GLU A 75 25.75 22.16 18.88
CA GLU A 75 26.55 23.32 19.28
C GLU A 75 26.12 23.91 20.63
N MET A 76 25.19 23.26 21.33
CA MET A 76 24.65 23.77 22.59
C MET A 76 25.59 23.46 23.76
N GLU A 77 26.14 24.49 24.38
CA GLU A 77 26.95 24.39 25.58
C GLU A 77 26.45 25.35 26.67
N PHE A 78 26.56 24.97 27.94
CA PHE A 78 26.28 25.86 29.07
C PHE A 78 27.58 26.51 29.56
N LYS A 79 27.66 27.83 29.51
CA LYS A 79 28.80 28.61 29.98
C LYS A 79 28.52 29.17 31.36
N GLU A 80 29.56 29.41 32.14
CA GLU A 80 29.42 30.10 33.43
C GLU A 80 28.98 31.56 33.26
N THR A 81 29.31 32.18 32.11
CA THR A 81 28.92 33.54 31.74
C THR A 81 27.51 33.65 31.16
N ASP A 82 26.78 32.53 30.99
CA ASP A 82 25.43 32.56 30.44
C ASP A 82 24.50 33.36 31.37
N SER A 83 23.69 34.22 30.78
CA SER A 83 22.60 34.87 31.51
C SER A 83 21.55 33.84 31.96
N GLU A 84 20.75 34.18 32.97
CA GLU A 84 19.64 33.33 33.41
C GLU A 84 18.66 33.02 32.25
N THR A 85 18.43 34.01 31.39
CA THR A 85 17.61 33.86 30.17
C THR A 85 18.24 32.91 29.15
N ASP A 86 19.56 32.93 28.96
CA ASP A 86 20.24 31.98 28.05
C ASP A 86 20.15 30.55 28.58
N ARG A 87 20.32 30.37 29.90
CA ARG A 87 20.15 29.07 30.55
C ARG A 87 18.72 28.56 30.41
N GLU A 88 17.72 29.41 30.62
CA GLU A 88 16.32 29.04 30.46
C GLU A 88 15.99 28.63 29.01
N LEU A 89 16.50 29.39 28.03
CA LEU A 89 16.32 29.05 26.61
C LEU A 89 16.94 27.69 26.28
N LYS A 90 18.18 27.44 26.71
CA LYS A 90 18.86 26.14 26.50
C LYS A 90 18.08 25.00 27.16
N LEU A 91 17.58 25.19 28.38
CA LEU A 91 16.70 24.22 29.05
C LEU A 91 15.40 23.98 28.27
N ARG A 92 14.82 25.02 27.66
CA ARG A 92 13.62 24.87 26.83
C ARG A 92 13.90 24.06 25.57
N VAL A 93 15.04 24.28 24.91
CA VAL A 93 15.46 23.48 23.75
C VAL A 93 15.67 22.02 24.13
N LEU A 94 16.29 21.74 25.28
CA LEU A 94 16.43 20.36 25.80
C LEU A 94 15.06 19.69 26.03
N ARG A 95 14.06 20.41 26.57
CA ARG A 95 12.70 19.88 26.72
C ARG A 95 12.05 19.55 25.37
N ILE A 96 12.25 20.40 24.36
CA ILE A 96 11.75 20.15 23.00
C ILE A 96 12.42 18.90 22.43
N TYR A 97 13.73 18.75 22.60
CA TYR A 97 14.46 17.54 22.17
C TYR A 97 13.93 16.27 22.85
N LEU A 98 13.71 16.29 24.17
CA LEU A 98 13.12 15.16 24.89
C LEU A 98 11.75 14.77 24.32
N SER A 99 10.90 15.77 24.00
CA SER A 99 9.61 15.51 23.35
C SER A 99 9.76 14.87 21.96
N ARG A 100 10.81 15.20 21.20
CA ARG A 100 11.10 14.58 19.90
C ARG A 100 11.57 13.13 20.08
N LEU A 101 12.41 12.85 21.08
CA LEU A 101 12.81 11.48 21.44
C LEU A 101 11.63 10.61 21.87
N ASP A 102 10.73 11.15 22.68
CA ASP A 102 9.51 10.44 23.10
C ASP A 102 8.65 10.05 21.90
N GLU A 103 8.48 10.97 20.95
CA GLU A 103 7.69 10.70 19.74
C GLU A 103 8.40 9.71 18.80
N ARG A 104 9.73 9.77 18.69
CA ARG A 104 10.55 8.77 17.97
C ARG A 104 10.37 7.38 18.58
N LYS A 105 10.47 7.27 19.90
CA LYS A 105 10.23 6.03 20.65
C LYS A 105 8.81 5.52 20.43
N ARG A 106 7.81 6.39 20.57
CA ARG A 106 6.40 6.05 20.35
C ARG A 106 6.14 5.49 18.94
N ARG A 107 6.68 6.12 17.89
CA ARG A 107 6.55 5.63 16.52
C ARG A 107 7.23 4.28 16.32
N LYS A 108 8.44 4.10 16.86
CA LYS A 108 9.16 2.83 16.81
C LYS A 108 8.36 1.72 17.48
N GLU A 109 7.91 1.94 18.71
CA GLU A 109 7.09 0.97 19.45
C GLU A 109 5.79 0.65 18.70
N PHE A 110 5.11 1.65 18.15
CA PHE A 110 3.89 1.48 17.38
C PHE A 110 4.08 0.53 16.17
N ILE A 111 5.18 0.70 15.42
CA ILE A 111 5.51 -0.13 14.25
C ILE A 111 5.81 -1.57 14.68
N LEU A 112 6.60 -1.74 15.74
CA LEU A 112 7.05 -3.05 16.22
C LEU A 112 5.93 -3.86 16.88
N GLU A 113 5.17 -3.25 17.79
CA GLU A 113 4.05 -3.89 18.50
C GLU A 113 3.05 -4.52 17.51
N ARG A 114 2.76 -3.78 16.43
CA ARG A 114 1.79 -4.15 15.38
C ARG A 114 2.40 -4.95 14.23
N ASN A 115 3.68 -5.34 14.32
CA ASN A 115 4.40 -6.09 13.29
C ASN A 115 4.27 -5.49 11.87
N LEU A 116 4.27 -4.15 11.77
CA LEU A 116 4.04 -3.46 10.49
C LEU A 116 5.21 -3.58 9.49
N LEU A 117 6.32 -4.21 9.90
CA LEU A 117 7.48 -4.48 9.06
C LEU A 117 7.29 -5.69 8.14
N PHE A 118 6.38 -6.59 8.51
CA PHE A 118 6.15 -7.86 7.83
C PHE A 118 4.69 -7.97 7.40
N PRO A 119 4.39 -8.71 6.32
CA PRO A 119 3.01 -9.02 5.97
C PRO A 119 2.31 -9.68 7.16
N ASN A 120 1.20 -9.10 7.60
CA ASN A 120 0.45 -9.62 8.74
C ASN A 120 -0.03 -11.04 8.38
N PRO A 121 0.21 -12.07 9.22
CA PRO A 121 -0.31 -13.42 9.00
C PRO A 121 -1.81 -13.44 8.69
N LEU A 122 -2.59 -12.56 9.32
CA LEU A 122 -4.02 -12.42 9.04
C LEU A 122 -4.29 -12.06 7.56
N GLU A 123 -3.46 -11.23 6.92
CA GLU A 123 -3.64 -10.87 5.50
C GLU A 123 -3.47 -12.06 4.54
N LYS A 124 -2.75 -13.13 4.96
CA LYS A 124 -2.52 -14.33 4.14
C LYS A 124 -3.77 -15.20 4.05
N ASP A 125 -4.52 -15.31 5.14
CA ASP A 125 -5.71 -16.18 5.23
C ASP A 125 -6.98 -15.47 4.73
N LEU A 126 -6.92 -14.16 4.51
CA LEU A 126 -8.06 -13.35 4.07
C LEU A 126 -8.29 -13.45 2.56
N THR A 127 -9.57 -13.47 2.19
CA THR A 127 -9.98 -13.32 0.79
C THR A 127 -9.58 -11.93 0.27
N SER A 128 -9.47 -11.74 -1.05
CA SER A 128 -9.16 -10.43 -1.64
C SER A 128 -10.09 -9.31 -1.13
N GLU A 129 -11.39 -9.63 -1.04
CA GLU A 129 -12.41 -8.73 -0.52
C GLU A 129 -12.24 -8.38 0.97
N ASP A 130 -11.82 -9.35 1.78
CA ASP A 130 -11.60 -9.12 3.22
C ASP A 130 -10.26 -8.43 3.48
N ARG A 131 -9.27 -8.62 2.60
CA ARG A 131 -7.99 -7.90 2.63
C ARG A 131 -8.19 -6.41 2.35
N GLU A 132 -9.03 -6.07 1.36
CA GLU A 132 -9.41 -4.69 1.08
C GLU A 132 -10.13 -4.05 2.29
N LEU A 133 -11.01 -4.80 2.95
CA LEU A 133 -11.65 -4.36 4.20
C LEU A 133 -10.61 -4.13 5.29
N TYR A 134 -9.69 -5.08 5.52
CA TYR A 134 -8.61 -4.92 6.48
C TYR A 134 -7.77 -3.66 6.20
N HIS A 135 -7.41 -3.40 4.94
CA HIS A 135 -6.67 -2.20 4.55
C HIS A 135 -7.44 -0.90 4.83
N ARG A 136 -8.75 -0.85 4.54
CA ARG A 136 -9.59 0.31 4.88
C ARG A 136 -9.61 0.59 6.39
N TYR A 137 -9.54 -0.46 7.21
CA TYR A 137 -9.57 -0.34 8.66
C TYR A 137 -8.19 -0.07 9.30
N LYS A 138 -7.08 -0.04 8.54
CA LYS A 138 -5.75 0.32 9.07
C LYS A 138 -5.73 1.70 9.72
N VAL A 139 -6.59 2.62 9.29
CA VAL A 139 -6.71 3.98 9.86
C VAL A 139 -7.04 3.97 11.36
N PHE A 140 -7.72 2.93 11.85
CA PHE A 140 -8.09 2.81 13.25
C PHE A 140 -6.96 2.31 14.15
N MET A 141 -5.85 1.81 13.58
CA MET A 141 -4.71 1.31 14.36
C MET A 141 -4.08 2.38 15.26
N ARG A 142 -4.24 3.67 14.91
CA ARG A 142 -3.75 4.80 15.71
C ARG A 142 -4.51 5.00 17.02
N PHE A 143 -5.75 4.53 17.08
CA PHE A 143 -6.67 4.81 18.18
C PHE A 143 -6.98 3.59 19.03
N LEU A 144 -6.69 2.39 18.52
CA LEU A 144 -6.97 1.11 19.16
C LEU A 144 -5.67 0.41 19.54
N SER A 145 -5.71 -0.37 20.61
CA SER A 145 -4.68 -1.37 20.87
C SER A 145 -4.58 -2.35 19.70
N LYS A 146 -3.48 -3.09 19.61
CA LYS A 146 -3.33 -4.14 18.60
C LYS A 146 -4.49 -5.14 18.66
N GLU A 147 -4.83 -5.61 19.86
CA GLU A 147 -5.85 -6.62 20.10
C GLU A 147 -7.25 -6.09 19.78
N GLU A 148 -7.53 -4.85 20.16
CA GLU A 148 -8.80 -4.18 19.87
C GLU A 148 -9.00 -3.97 18.36
N HIS A 149 -7.94 -3.56 17.65
CA HIS A 149 -7.97 -3.42 16.20
C HIS A 149 -8.23 -4.75 15.51
N GLU A 150 -7.51 -5.81 15.91
CA GLU A 150 -7.71 -7.16 15.37
C GLU A 150 -9.12 -7.70 15.68
N ALA A 151 -9.66 -7.42 16.87
CA ALA A 151 -11.03 -7.80 17.24
C ALA A 151 -12.07 -7.03 16.40
N LEU A 152 -11.87 -5.73 16.18
CA LEU A 152 -12.73 -4.92 15.32
C LEU A 152 -12.75 -5.47 13.90
N VAL A 153 -11.59 -5.69 13.28
CA VAL A 153 -11.52 -6.15 11.89
C VAL A 153 -12.16 -7.54 11.74
N ARG A 154 -11.88 -8.47 12.66
CA ARG A 154 -12.55 -9.78 12.69
C ARG A 154 -14.07 -9.64 12.77
N SER A 155 -14.57 -8.77 13.64
CA SER A 155 -16.01 -8.56 13.81
C SER A 155 -16.68 -8.03 12.54
N VAL A 156 -16.05 -7.06 11.85
CA VAL A 156 -16.59 -6.49 10.61
C VAL A 156 -16.56 -7.50 9.46
N ILE A 157 -15.52 -8.33 9.37
CA ILE A 157 -15.45 -9.43 8.38
C ILE A 157 -16.59 -10.43 8.63
N GLU A 158 -16.77 -10.87 9.88
CA GLU A 158 -17.84 -11.81 10.23
C GLU A 158 -19.23 -11.20 10.01
N GLU A 159 -19.45 -9.94 10.35
CA GLU A 159 -20.68 -9.21 10.05
C GLU A 159 -20.98 -9.22 8.55
N ARG A 160 -19.98 -8.93 7.69
CA ARG A 160 -20.13 -8.96 6.23
C ARG A 160 -20.49 -10.36 5.74
N LYS A 161 -19.86 -11.41 6.26
CA LYS A 161 -20.17 -12.80 5.90
C LYS A 161 -21.61 -13.16 6.29
N ILE A 162 -22.05 -12.77 7.48
CA ILE A 162 -23.41 -13.00 7.96
C ILE A 162 -24.42 -12.25 7.09
N ARG A 163 -24.17 -10.97 6.77
CA ARG A 163 -25.05 -10.18 5.89
C ARG A 163 -25.16 -10.79 4.50
N ARG A 164 -24.03 -11.20 3.90
CA ARG A 164 -24.02 -11.91 2.61
C ARG A 164 -24.84 -13.19 2.68
N ARG A 165 -24.67 -13.97 3.75
CA ARG A 165 -25.41 -15.22 3.95
C ARG A 165 -26.91 -14.98 4.11
N ILE A 166 -27.31 -13.93 4.82
CA ILE A 166 -28.72 -13.55 4.95
C ILE A 166 -29.30 -13.19 3.58
N GLN A 167 -28.57 -12.40 2.79
CA GLN A 167 -28.99 -12.01 1.44
C GLN A 167 -29.14 -13.24 0.52
N GLU A 168 -28.17 -14.16 0.49
CA GLU A 168 -28.27 -15.41 -0.26
C GLU A 168 -29.50 -16.24 0.12
N LEU A 169 -29.80 -16.32 1.42
CA LEU A 169 -30.97 -17.05 1.92
C LEU A 169 -32.29 -16.34 1.54
N GLN A 170 -32.32 -15.01 1.55
CA GLN A 170 -33.47 -14.22 1.09
C GLN A 170 -33.69 -14.42 -0.42
N GLU A 171 -32.63 -14.43 -1.23
CA GLU A 171 -32.70 -14.74 -2.66
C GLU A 171 -33.24 -16.16 -2.89
N CYS A 172 -32.78 -17.16 -2.13
CA CYS A 172 -33.31 -18.52 -2.23
C CYS A 172 -34.82 -18.58 -1.90
N ARG A 173 -35.26 -17.87 -0.87
CA ARG A 173 -36.70 -17.76 -0.54
C ARG A 173 -37.48 -17.12 -1.68
N SER A 174 -36.95 -16.07 -2.30
CA SER A 174 -37.59 -15.41 -3.45
C SER A 174 -37.63 -16.31 -4.69
N ALA A 175 -36.66 -17.21 -4.86
CA ALA A 175 -36.63 -18.23 -5.91
C ALA A 175 -37.56 -19.42 -5.62
N GLY A 176 -38.27 -19.41 -4.49
CA GLY A 176 -39.24 -20.45 -4.12
C GLY A 176 -38.67 -21.60 -3.31
N CYS A 177 -37.41 -21.56 -2.87
CA CYS A 177 -36.87 -22.57 -1.96
C CYS A 177 -37.54 -22.46 -0.58
N ARG A 178 -38.10 -23.57 -0.10
CA ARG A 178 -38.81 -23.63 1.20
C ARG A 178 -38.03 -24.37 2.27
N THR A 179 -37.04 -25.17 1.87
CA THR A 179 -36.19 -25.93 2.80
C THR A 179 -34.72 -25.52 2.69
N LEU A 180 -33.96 -25.77 3.77
CA LEU A 180 -32.51 -25.50 3.83
C LEU A 180 -31.73 -26.39 2.84
N ALA A 181 -32.23 -27.59 2.57
CA ALA A 181 -31.66 -28.51 1.58
C ALA A 181 -31.84 -27.96 0.14
N GLU A 182 -33.04 -27.50 -0.20
CA GLU A 182 -33.31 -26.84 -1.49
C GLU A 182 -32.44 -25.59 -1.67
N ALA A 183 -32.30 -24.75 -0.63
CA ALA A 183 -31.47 -23.56 -0.68
C ALA A 183 -29.98 -23.91 -0.95
N LYS A 184 -29.45 -24.98 -0.32
CA LYS A 184 -28.08 -25.44 -0.58
C LYS A 184 -27.89 -25.86 -2.05
N ILE A 185 -28.82 -26.65 -2.58
CA ILE A 185 -28.79 -27.10 -3.99
C ILE A 185 -28.89 -25.90 -4.93
N HIS A 186 -29.79 -24.96 -4.67
CA HIS A 186 -29.98 -23.77 -5.49
C HIS A 186 -28.73 -22.88 -5.51
N ILE A 187 -28.09 -22.66 -4.36
CA ILE A 187 -26.84 -21.88 -4.27
C ILE A 187 -25.72 -22.58 -5.04
N GLU A 188 -25.60 -23.90 -4.93
CA GLU A 188 -24.57 -24.65 -5.63
C GLU A 188 -24.78 -24.64 -7.15
N GLN A 189 -26.04 -24.77 -7.60
CA GLN A 189 -26.40 -24.62 -9.01
C GLN A 189 -26.12 -23.20 -9.53
N LYS A 190 -26.45 -22.15 -8.75
CA LYS A 190 -26.15 -20.75 -9.09
C LYS A 190 -24.63 -20.55 -9.23
N ARG A 191 -23.85 -21.02 -8.26
CA ARG A 191 -22.38 -20.94 -8.27
C ARG A 191 -21.78 -21.67 -9.49
N LYS A 192 -22.31 -22.85 -9.84
CA LYS A 192 -21.85 -23.61 -11.00
C LYS A 192 -22.10 -22.85 -12.31
N LYS A 193 -23.30 -22.28 -12.48
CA LYS A 193 -23.65 -21.43 -13.63
C LYS A 193 -22.77 -20.20 -13.74
N GLU A 194 -22.49 -19.51 -12.63
CA GLU A 194 -21.59 -18.35 -12.59
C GLU A 194 -20.16 -18.71 -12.99
N TYR A 195 -19.65 -19.84 -12.50
CA TYR A 195 -18.32 -20.34 -12.87
C TYR A 195 -18.21 -20.68 -14.36
N GLU A 196 -19.21 -21.37 -14.91
CA GLU A 196 -19.28 -21.70 -16.35
C GLU A 196 -19.33 -20.43 -17.21
N LEU A 197 -20.13 -19.44 -16.82
CA LEU A 197 -20.25 -18.16 -17.50
C LEU A 197 -18.94 -17.35 -17.44
N ASN A 198 -18.25 -17.35 -16.29
CA ASN A 198 -16.96 -16.67 -16.15
C ASN A 198 -15.85 -17.37 -16.96
N ALA A 199 -15.85 -18.70 -16.97
CA ALA A 199 -14.92 -19.48 -17.79
C ALA A 199 -15.14 -19.25 -19.30
N GLN A 200 -16.40 -19.09 -19.73
CA GLN A 200 -16.71 -18.75 -21.11
C GLN A 200 -16.23 -17.34 -21.47
N LYS A 201 -16.49 -16.34 -20.61
CA LYS A 201 -15.98 -14.96 -20.80
C LYS A 201 -14.45 -14.91 -20.90
N ALA A 202 -13.74 -15.71 -20.10
CA ALA A 202 -12.27 -15.80 -20.17
C ALA A 202 -11.78 -16.41 -21.50
N LYS A 203 -12.49 -17.40 -22.05
CA LYS A 203 -12.20 -17.98 -23.37
C LYS A 203 -12.48 -17.00 -24.51
N ASP A 204 -13.60 -16.28 -24.46
CA ASP A 204 -13.97 -15.28 -25.46
C ASP A 204 -12.97 -14.09 -25.44
N SER A 205 -12.56 -13.64 -24.25
CA SER A 205 -11.50 -12.64 -24.07
C SER A 205 -10.13 -13.11 -24.59
N SER A 206 -9.84 -14.41 -24.52
CA SER A 206 -8.59 -14.99 -25.03
C SER A 206 -8.61 -15.17 -26.56
N GLN A 207 -9.77 -15.44 -27.16
CA GLN A 207 -9.94 -15.55 -28.62
C GLN A 207 -9.82 -14.19 -29.32
N LEU A 208 -10.30 -13.10 -28.70
CA LEU A 208 -10.10 -11.74 -29.22
C LEU A 208 -8.60 -11.35 -29.27
N ASN A 209 -7.78 -11.86 -28.34
CA ASN A 209 -6.32 -11.67 -28.34
C ASN A 209 -5.55 -12.63 -29.28
N ALA A 210 -6.16 -13.75 -29.68
CA ALA A 210 -5.55 -14.72 -30.60
C ALA A 210 -5.71 -14.30 -32.08
N ASN A 211 -6.80 -13.61 -32.44
CA ASN A 211 -7.01 -13.12 -33.80
C ASN A 211 -6.00 -12.05 -34.25
N ASN A 212 -5.30 -11.38 -33.32
CA ASN A 212 -4.21 -10.46 -33.65
C ASN A 212 -2.86 -11.14 -33.93
N LYS A 213 -2.74 -12.48 -33.78
CA LYS A 213 -1.51 -13.24 -34.05
C LYS A 213 -1.52 -14.07 -35.34
N SER A 214 -2.51 -13.89 -36.21
CA SER A 214 -2.69 -14.70 -37.44
C SER A 214 -2.01 -14.14 -38.71
N VAL A 215 -1.22 -13.06 -38.66
CA VAL A 215 -0.64 -12.45 -39.88
C VAL A 215 0.89 -12.59 -40.01
N GLN A 216 1.59 -13.32 -39.13
CA GLN A 216 3.02 -13.54 -39.28
C GLN A 216 3.44 -15.01 -39.13
N LYS A 217 3.06 -15.83 -40.11
CA LYS A 217 3.78 -17.08 -40.42
C LYS A 217 3.85 -17.30 -41.93
N MET A 218 4.78 -16.63 -42.58
CA MET A 218 5.45 -17.18 -43.76
C MET A 218 6.86 -16.58 -43.87
N ASN A 219 7.84 -17.45 -44.10
CA ASN A 219 9.28 -17.23 -44.34
C ASN A 219 10.21 -17.54 -43.16
N ARG A 220 10.70 -18.78 -43.13
CA ARG A 220 12.07 -19.10 -42.69
C ARG A 220 13.01 -19.01 -43.91
N PRO A 221 14.26 -18.58 -43.70
CA PRO A 221 15.38 -19.32 -44.26
C PRO A 221 16.40 -19.74 -43.19
N MET A 222 17.01 -20.89 -43.43
CA MET A 222 18.15 -21.48 -42.70
C MET A 222 19.49 -20.84 -43.14
N LYS A 223 20.38 -20.54 -42.19
CA LYS A 223 21.86 -20.66 -42.28
C LYS A 223 22.48 -20.27 -40.92
N ILE A 224 23.13 -21.20 -40.23
CA ILE A 224 24.58 -21.49 -40.19
C ILE A 224 25.39 -20.47 -39.35
N GLU A 225 26.17 -21.09 -38.47
CA GLU A 225 26.99 -20.60 -37.37
C GLU A 225 28.12 -19.65 -37.76
N SER A 226 28.54 -18.79 -36.81
CA SER A 226 29.92 -18.67 -36.29
C SER A 226 30.30 -17.21 -35.97
N ASP A 227 30.66 -17.01 -34.70
CA ASP A 227 31.68 -16.18 -34.06
C ASP A 227 32.12 -14.82 -34.64
N GLY A 228 32.27 -13.81 -33.77
CA GLY A 228 33.04 -12.59 -34.09
C GLY A 228 32.64 -11.31 -33.34
N ASN A 229 33.46 -11.01 -32.34
CA ASN A 229 33.60 -9.83 -31.47
C ASN A 229 33.59 -8.41 -32.15
N LEU A 230 33.37 -7.38 -31.30
CA LEU A 230 33.79 -5.95 -31.35
C LEU A 230 32.76 -4.83 -31.67
N ASP A 231 32.55 -3.98 -30.66
CA ASP A 231 32.16 -2.55 -30.67
C ASP A 231 33.09 -1.65 -31.56
N PRO A 232 32.88 -0.31 -31.77
CA PRO A 232 31.78 0.62 -31.40
C PRO A 232 31.39 1.67 -32.50
N LYS A 233 30.51 2.62 -32.13
CA LYS A 233 30.35 4.05 -32.58
C LYS A 233 29.24 4.48 -33.58
N LYS A 234 28.32 5.31 -33.03
CA LYS A 234 28.03 6.74 -33.34
C LYS A 234 27.02 7.11 -34.46
N GLY A 235 26.05 7.96 -34.06
CA GLY A 235 25.25 8.87 -34.91
C GLY A 235 23.96 8.23 -35.45
N GLY A 236 22.78 8.85 -35.52
CA GLY A 236 22.39 10.25 -35.38
C GLY A 236 21.25 10.51 -36.38
N ALA A 237 20.12 11.04 -35.88
CA ALA A 237 19.09 11.84 -36.58
C ALA A 237 18.22 11.23 -37.72
N GLY A 238 16.98 11.73 -37.76
CA GLY A 238 16.11 11.82 -38.95
C GLY A 238 15.03 10.74 -39.02
N LEU A 239 13.80 11.02 -38.58
CA LEU A 239 12.68 11.48 -39.43
C LEU A 239 12.42 10.58 -40.65
N ASP A 240 11.21 10.03 -40.73
CA ASP A 240 10.35 10.15 -41.91
C ASP A 240 8.90 9.74 -41.60
N SER A 241 7.99 10.72 -41.70
CA SER A 241 6.61 10.49 -42.15
C SER A 241 6.61 10.53 -43.67
N PRO A 242 5.68 9.85 -44.38
CA PRO A 242 4.60 10.64 -44.99
C PRO A 242 3.23 9.96 -45.19
N LYS A 243 2.23 10.85 -45.11
CA LYS A 243 0.85 10.92 -45.62
C LYS A 243 0.49 10.08 -46.86
N THR A 244 -0.75 9.53 -46.93
CA THR A 244 -1.77 9.71 -48.02
C THR A 244 -3.20 9.30 -47.51
N THR A 245 -4.17 10.23 -47.39
CA THR A 245 -5.38 10.52 -48.24
C THR A 245 -6.66 9.66 -48.07
N GLY A 246 -7.58 10.11 -47.17
CA GLY A 246 -9.07 10.16 -47.22
C GLY A 246 -9.95 8.88 -47.31
N PRO A 247 -11.29 8.93 -47.02
CA PRO A 247 -12.10 9.97 -46.35
C PRO A 247 -12.88 9.46 -45.10
N THR A 248 -13.16 10.41 -44.20
CA THR A 248 -14.29 10.51 -43.25
C THR A 248 -14.98 9.24 -42.72
N SER A 249 -14.55 8.80 -41.53
CA SER A 249 -15.48 8.34 -40.49
C SER A 249 -14.88 8.69 -39.14
N VAL A 250 -15.71 9.31 -38.30
CA VAL A 250 -15.38 9.87 -37.00
C VAL A 250 -14.67 8.81 -36.15
N LYS A 251 -13.34 8.93 -35.99
CA LYS A 251 -12.61 8.18 -34.97
C LYS A 251 -13.11 8.70 -33.63
N GLN A 252 -14.07 7.98 -33.05
CA GLN A 252 -14.33 8.01 -31.62
C GLN A 252 -12.98 7.97 -30.92
N TRP A 253 -12.74 9.00 -30.14
CA TRP A 253 -11.55 9.12 -29.32
C TRP A 253 -11.52 7.87 -28.43
N ASP A 254 -10.35 7.27 -28.28
CA ASP A 254 -10.08 6.27 -27.23
C ASP A 254 -10.83 6.69 -25.97
N ASP A 255 -11.87 5.93 -25.65
CA ASP A 255 -12.84 6.23 -24.59
C ASP A 255 -12.13 5.97 -23.27
N TRP A 256 -11.33 6.97 -22.83
CA TRP A 256 -10.72 6.97 -21.52
C TRP A 256 -11.81 7.17 -20.50
N ASP A 257 -12.40 6.06 -20.07
CA ASP A 257 -13.45 6.04 -19.06
C ASP A 257 -12.84 6.09 -17.66
N ILE A 258 -13.34 7.02 -16.85
CA ILE A 258 -12.95 7.23 -15.46
C ILE A 258 -13.91 6.56 -14.46
N VAL A 259 -14.95 5.87 -14.94
CA VAL A 259 -15.92 5.17 -14.10
C VAL A 259 -15.23 4.11 -13.23
N GLY A 260 -15.45 4.19 -11.92
CA GLY A 260 -14.87 3.27 -10.94
C GLY A 260 -13.47 3.65 -10.43
N LEU A 261 -12.87 4.72 -10.94
CA LEU A 261 -11.60 5.23 -10.42
C LEU A 261 -11.81 6.02 -9.11
N PRO A 262 -10.88 5.95 -8.13
CA PRO A 262 -11.02 6.66 -6.87
C PRO A 262 -11.23 8.16 -7.04
N GLY A 263 -12.31 8.70 -6.48
CA GLY A 263 -12.67 10.11 -6.55
C GLY A 263 -13.56 10.49 -7.76
N ALA A 264 -13.90 9.55 -8.65
CA ALA A 264 -14.80 9.81 -9.77
C ALA A 264 -16.22 10.18 -9.32
N GLU A 265 -16.65 9.68 -8.16
CA GLU A 265 -17.94 9.97 -7.53
C GLU A 265 -18.07 11.43 -7.03
N LEU A 266 -16.95 12.11 -6.79
CA LEU A 266 -16.91 13.48 -6.30
C LEU A 266 -16.88 14.53 -7.43
N LEU A 267 -16.74 14.08 -8.68
CA LEU A 267 -16.69 14.95 -9.85
C LEU A 267 -18.09 15.26 -10.39
N SER A 268 -18.33 16.52 -10.74
CA SER A 268 -19.50 16.91 -11.54
C SER A 268 -19.38 16.38 -12.99
N ALA A 269 -20.49 16.37 -13.72
CA ALA A 269 -20.51 15.89 -15.12
C ALA A 269 -19.51 16.63 -16.03
N SER A 270 -19.36 17.95 -15.85
CA SER A 270 -18.37 18.77 -16.57
C SER A 270 -16.93 18.44 -16.20
N GLU A 271 -16.67 18.05 -14.95
CA GLU A 271 -15.34 17.67 -14.48
C GLU A 271 -14.96 16.27 -14.93
N LYS A 272 -15.92 15.35 -14.93
CA LYS A 272 -15.75 14.02 -15.51
C LYS A 272 -15.31 14.12 -16.97
N LEU A 273 -15.99 14.97 -17.76
CA LEU A 273 -15.63 15.21 -19.15
C LEU A 273 -14.22 15.78 -19.29
N LEU A 274 -13.85 16.75 -18.44
CA LEU A 274 -12.51 17.35 -18.46
C LEU A 274 -11.43 16.32 -18.14
N CYS A 275 -11.66 15.44 -17.15
CA CYS A 275 -10.77 14.34 -16.82
C CYS A 275 -10.62 13.35 -17.98
N CYS A 276 -11.71 12.99 -18.66
CA CYS A 276 -11.66 12.13 -19.85
C CYS A 276 -10.87 12.78 -20.99
N GLN A 277 -11.15 14.05 -21.32
CA GLN A 277 -10.49 14.78 -22.40
C GLN A 277 -8.98 14.98 -22.16
N ASN A 278 -8.60 15.32 -20.93
CA ASN A 278 -7.20 15.58 -20.57
C ASN A 278 -6.45 14.33 -20.08
N ARG A 279 -7.12 13.16 -20.05
CA ARG A 279 -6.63 11.91 -19.46
C ARG A 279 -6.05 12.13 -18.06
N LEU A 280 -6.80 12.84 -17.21
CA LEU A 280 -6.46 13.10 -15.82
C LEU A 280 -7.19 12.09 -14.93
N LEU A 281 -6.48 11.51 -13.97
CA LEU A 281 -7.11 10.66 -12.95
C LEU A 281 -8.00 11.52 -12.04
N PRO A 282 -9.22 11.09 -11.67
CA PRO A 282 -10.12 11.89 -10.83
C PRO A 282 -9.49 12.37 -9.52
N SER A 283 -8.77 11.51 -8.82
CA SER A 283 -8.04 11.86 -7.60
C SER A 283 -6.95 12.92 -7.84
N HIS A 284 -6.28 12.88 -9.00
CA HIS A 284 -5.25 13.86 -9.35
C HIS A 284 -5.88 15.22 -9.68
N TYR A 285 -6.96 15.24 -10.46
CA TYR A 285 -7.72 16.45 -10.75
C TYR A 285 -8.24 17.11 -9.46
N LEU A 286 -8.84 16.35 -8.54
CA LEU A 286 -9.35 16.89 -7.27
C LEU A 286 -8.23 17.53 -6.44
N ARG A 287 -7.04 16.94 -6.43
CA ARG A 287 -5.88 17.54 -5.75
C ARG A 287 -5.42 18.83 -6.44
N MET A 288 -5.40 18.86 -7.77
CA MET A 288 -5.07 20.08 -8.52
C MET A 288 -6.08 21.19 -8.24
N GLN A 289 -7.38 20.86 -8.21
CA GLN A 289 -8.45 21.77 -7.87
C GLN A 289 -8.30 22.34 -6.46
N GLU A 290 -8.04 21.49 -5.45
CA GLU A 290 -7.84 21.92 -4.06
C GLU A 290 -6.68 22.93 -3.95
N VAL A 291 -5.52 22.60 -4.53
CA VAL A 291 -4.33 23.45 -4.49
C VAL A 291 -4.58 24.78 -5.23
N LEU A 292 -5.19 24.73 -6.42
CA LEU A 292 -5.51 25.94 -7.17
C LEU A 292 -6.48 26.85 -6.42
N MET A 293 -7.53 26.31 -5.81
CA MET A 293 -8.45 27.11 -5.01
C MET A 293 -7.72 27.81 -3.86
N GLN A 294 -6.89 27.09 -3.11
CA GLN A 294 -6.14 27.67 -1.98
C GLN A 294 -5.19 28.78 -2.43
N GLU A 295 -4.45 28.58 -3.52
CA GLU A 295 -3.47 29.55 -4.00
C GLU A 295 -4.14 30.78 -4.66
N ILE A 296 -5.29 30.60 -5.33
CA ILE A 296 -6.10 31.72 -5.82
C ILE A 296 -6.63 32.56 -4.64
N PHE A 297 -7.12 31.93 -3.57
CA PHE A 297 -7.59 32.64 -2.38
C PHE A 297 -6.47 33.38 -1.63
N LYS A 298 -5.24 32.87 -1.65
CA LYS A 298 -4.06 33.56 -1.12
C LYS A 298 -3.57 34.71 -2.00
N GLY A 299 -4.07 34.81 -3.24
CA GLY A 299 -3.62 35.79 -4.24
C GLY A 299 -2.26 35.47 -4.86
N SER A 300 -1.75 34.24 -4.71
CA SER A 300 -0.48 33.81 -5.29
C SER A 300 -0.60 33.36 -6.75
N VAL A 301 -1.82 33.00 -7.19
CA VAL A 301 -2.12 32.64 -8.58
C VAL A 301 -3.21 33.58 -9.10
N LEU A 302 -2.83 34.48 -10.00
CA LEU A 302 -3.76 35.44 -10.63
C LEU A 302 -3.99 35.13 -12.11
N LYS A 303 -3.06 34.41 -12.75
CA LYS A 303 -3.15 34.01 -14.15
C LYS A 303 -2.80 32.52 -14.32
N LYS A 304 -3.08 32.00 -15.52
CA LYS A 304 -2.82 30.59 -15.88
C LYS A 304 -1.35 30.22 -15.76
N GLU A 305 -0.46 31.13 -16.13
CA GLU A 305 0.98 30.92 -16.15
C GLU A 305 1.54 30.70 -14.73
N ASP A 306 0.95 31.35 -13.73
CA ASP A 306 1.34 31.21 -12.32
C ASP A 306 1.06 29.78 -11.80
N ALA A 307 0.03 29.12 -12.35
CA ALA A 307 -0.35 27.77 -11.97
C ALA A 307 0.61 26.70 -12.52
N HIS A 308 1.36 26.97 -13.59
CA HIS A 308 2.25 25.98 -14.21
C HIS A 308 3.38 25.54 -13.28
N VAL A 309 3.83 26.43 -12.39
CA VAL A 309 4.92 26.16 -11.44
C VAL A 309 4.45 25.25 -10.29
N LEU A 310 3.15 25.19 -10.02
CA LEU A 310 2.56 24.43 -8.92
C LEU A 310 2.43 22.93 -9.22
N PHE A 311 2.38 22.55 -10.51
CA PHE A 311 2.09 21.17 -10.92
C PHE A 311 3.13 20.65 -11.90
N LYS A 312 3.61 19.43 -11.68
CA LYS A 312 4.45 18.69 -12.65
C LYS A 312 3.58 18.02 -13.72
N VAL A 313 2.72 18.80 -14.37
CA VAL A 313 1.74 18.35 -15.36
C VAL A 313 1.91 19.23 -16.62
N ASP A 314 1.53 18.69 -17.78
CA ASP A 314 1.50 19.45 -19.04
C ASP A 314 0.75 20.80 -18.87
N PRO A 315 1.37 21.94 -19.23
CA PRO A 315 0.77 23.28 -19.10
C PRO A 315 -0.64 23.37 -19.68
N THR A 316 -0.92 22.69 -20.80
CA THR A 316 -2.25 22.71 -21.44
C THR A 316 -3.35 22.09 -20.58
N LYS A 317 -2.99 21.09 -19.78
CA LYS A 317 -3.91 20.44 -18.82
C LYS A 317 -4.09 21.31 -17.58
N VAL A 318 -3.01 21.94 -17.11
CA VAL A 318 -3.06 22.90 -16.00
C VAL A 318 -3.98 24.07 -16.34
N ASP A 319 -3.89 24.61 -17.57
CA ASP A 319 -4.77 25.66 -18.07
C ASP A 319 -6.24 25.25 -18.05
N SER A 320 -6.52 24.03 -18.53
CA SER A 320 -7.88 23.47 -18.57
C SER A 320 -8.47 23.34 -17.15
N VAL A 321 -7.66 22.89 -16.18
CA VAL A 321 -8.09 22.80 -14.78
C VAL A 321 -8.26 24.19 -14.16
N TYR A 322 -7.34 25.12 -14.43
CA TYR A 322 -7.43 26.50 -13.97
C TYR A 322 -8.71 27.20 -14.47
N ASP A 323 -9.06 27.02 -15.74
CA ASP A 323 -10.31 27.56 -16.31
C ASP A 323 -11.55 27.01 -15.61
N MET A 324 -11.58 25.71 -15.34
CA MET A 324 -12.68 25.06 -14.63
C MET A 324 -12.83 25.61 -13.20
N VAL A 325 -11.71 25.75 -12.47
CA VAL A 325 -11.69 26.29 -11.10
C VAL A 325 -12.10 27.75 -11.07
N SER A 326 -11.56 28.56 -11.99
CA SER A 326 -11.88 29.99 -12.10
C SER A 326 -13.35 30.23 -12.44
N LYS A 327 -13.93 29.41 -13.34
CA LYS A 327 -15.35 29.45 -13.67
C LYS A 327 -16.23 29.08 -12.47
N LYS A 328 -15.81 28.12 -11.64
CA LYS A 328 -16.54 27.73 -10.42
C LYS A 328 -16.49 28.82 -9.35
N LEU A 329 -15.37 29.53 -9.22
CA LEU A 329 -15.23 30.65 -8.28
C LEU A 329 -16.05 31.87 -8.72
N GLY A 330 -16.08 32.18 -10.03
CA GLY A 330 -16.88 33.28 -10.57
C GLY A 330 -18.40 33.06 -10.52
N ASN A 331 -18.86 31.81 -10.52
CA ASN A 331 -20.29 31.47 -10.45
C ASN A 331 -20.88 31.51 -9.03
N HIS A 332 -20.08 31.81 -8.01
CA HIS A 332 -20.55 31.91 -6.61
C HIS A 332 -20.90 33.35 -6.18
N GLU A 333 -20.74 34.35 -7.06
CA GLU A 333 -21.05 35.76 -6.75
C GLU A 333 -22.51 36.17 -7.02
N GLU A 334 -23.33 35.34 -7.66
CA GLU A 334 -24.77 35.58 -7.82
C GLU A 334 -25.60 34.62 -6.97
N ALA A 335 -25.77 34.95 -5.69
CA ALA A 335 -26.90 34.49 -4.89
C ALA A 335 -27.66 35.74 -4.38
N PRO A 336 -28.99 35.80 -4.56
CA PRO A 336 -29.76 37.00 -4.27
C PRO A 336 -29.88 37.19 -2.75
N THR A 337 -29.66 38.42 -2.32
CA THR A 337 -30.13 38.91 -1.03
C THR A 337 -31.66 38.83 -1.03
N VAL A 338 -32.22 37.98 -0.17
CA VAL A 338 -33.63 38.05 0.28
C VAL A 338 -33.61 38.21 1.79
#